data_AF-A0AAI9FH34-F1
#
_entry.id   AF-A0AAI9FH34-F1
#
_cell.length_a   1.000
_cell.length_b   1.000
_cell.length_c   1.000
_cell.angle_alpha   90.00
_cell.angle_beta   90.00
_cell.angle_gamma   90.00
#
_symmetry.space_group_name_H-M   'P 1'
#
loop_
_entity.id
_entity.type
_entity.pdbx_description
1 polymer ?
#
loop_
_entity_poly.entity_id
_entity_poly.type
_entity_poly.pdbx_seq_one_letter_code
_entity_poly.pdbx_strand_id
1 'polypeptide(L)'
;MKKTLIALAVATSAVVSGSVFAWTPGDFNGSFEMGGQLTPPSQTGNPWSVAVGNNVTDLDATLEAGQKDVTINVTSPISILGIRPTEHKMFAGQAGITPQISYDGAVDLDTFVNGSADLTLSVKSGSQTIGTLTTKISSSGIKSWSADEGYGVEGVSSSMYASKAGMAFYGGVGKSENNIVQDTQEALDLASTLFPGVDETFVPGPDGNGAYDENTFDRNNYSYSGLYASGIKSGQSINIKLSNALSNATTWTASLPITVTYM
;
A
#
# COMPACT_ATOMS: atom_id res chain seq x y z
N MET A 1 -16.08 16.42 -14.81
CA MET A 1 -16.21 15.38 -13.76
C MET A 1 -15.28 15.77 -12.62
N LYS A 2 -15.80 16.00 -11.41
CA LYS A 2 -14.98 16.36 -10.25
C LYS A 2 -14.32 15.09 -9.72
N LYS A 3 -12.98 14.99 -9.77
CA LYS A 3 -12.23 13.88 -9.18
C LYS A 3 -12.12 14.14 -7.68
N THR A 4 -12.76 13.30 -6.86
CA THR A 4 -12.67 13.41 -5.40
C THR A 4 -11.42 12.65 -4.93
N LEU A 5 -10.35 13.37 -4.60
CA LEU A 5 -9.21 12.80 -3.88
C LEU A 5 -9.63 12.54 -2.43
N ILE A 6 -9.44 11.32 -1.93
CA ILE A 6 -9.62 10.98 -0.52
C ILE A 6 -8.31 10.33 -0.04
N ALA A 7 -7.50 11.11 0.67
CA ALA A 7 -6.28 10.64 1.31
C ALA A 7 -6.58 10.25 2.77
N LEU A 8 -6.13 9.06 3.20
CA LEU A 8 -6.27 8.62 4.59
C LEU A 8 -5.06 9.10 5.40
N ALA A 9 -5.23 10.14 6.21
CA ALA A 9 -4.23 10.59 7.18
C ALA A 9 -4.63 10.09 8.58
N VAL A 10 -3.79 9.26 9.20
CA VAL A 10 -3.97 8.82 10.59
C VAL A 10 -3.48 9.92 11.51
N ALA A 11 -4.41 10.62 12.19
CA ALA A 11 -4.09 11.61 13.20
C ALA A 11 -4.49 11.08 14.59
N THR A 12 -3.51 10.94 15.49
CA THR A 12 -3.74 10.67 16.91
C THR A 12 -3.86 12.00 17.65
N SER A 13 -4.98 12.23 18.35
CA SER A 13 -5.05 13.31 19.33
C SER A 13 -6.08 13.03 20.42
N ALA A 14 -5.59 12.94 21.66
CA ALA A 14 -6.40 13.02 22.87
C ALA A 14 -6.71 14.49 23.16
N VAL A 15 -7.99 14.81 23.36
CA VAL A 15 -8.44 16.15 23.77
C VAL A 15 -9.04 16.04 25.17
N VAL A 16 -8.37 16.59 26.17
CA VAL A 16 -8.93 16.77 27.52
C VAL A 16 -9.51 18.19 27.57
N SER A 17 -10.84 18.30 27.58
CA SER A 17 -11.54 19.58 27.72
C SER A 17 -11.92 19.81 29.18
N GLY A 18 -11.20 20.71 29.85
CA GLY A 18 -11.61 21.32 31.10
C GLY A 18 -10.93 22.67 31.22
N SER A 19 -11.64 23.76 30.91
CA SER A 19 -11.09 25.11 31.09
C SER A 19 -12.07 25.98 31.86
N VAL A 20 -11.62 26.39 33.04
CA VAL A 20 -12.19 27.46 33.85
C VAL A 20 -11.69 28.78 33.26
N PHE A 21 -12.57 29.75 33.04
CA PHE A 21 -12.19 31.06 32.49
C PHE A 21 -11.34 31.85 33.50
N ALA A 22 -10.04 31.95 33.26
CA ALA A 22 -9.12 32.76 34.06
C ALA A 22 -8.97 34.16 33.44
N TRP A 23 -9.51 35.17 34.11
CA TRP A 23 -9.33 36.58 33.74
C TRP A 23 -8.02 37.12 34.34
N THR A 24 -7.20 37.81 33.55
CA THR A 24 -5.96 38.45 33.99
C THR A 24 -6.01 39.97 33.77
N PRO A 25 -5.79 40.81 34.80
CA PRO A 25 -5.67 42.27 34.62
C PRO A 25 -4.27 42.65 34.08
N GLY A 26 -4.22 43.46 33.01
CA GLY A 26 -2.97 44.00 32.46
C GLY A 26 -2.71 43.61 31.00
N ASP A 27 -1.48 43.82 30.53
CA ASP A 27 -1.05 43.43 29.19
C ASP A 27 -1.03 41.91 29.05
N PHE A 28 -1.69 41.40 28.00
CA PHE A 28 -1.84 39.98 27.71
C PHE A 28 -1.23 39.64 26.35
N ASN A 29 -0.42 38.59 26.31
CA ASN A 29 0.13 38.02 25.08
C ASN A 29 -0.16 36.52 25.06
N GLY A 30 -1.24 36.12 24.40
CA GLY A 30 -1.64 34.72 24.25
C GLY A 30 -2.38 34.50 22.94
N SER A 31 -2.47 33.25 22.50
CA SER A 31 -3.24 32.85 21.32
C SER A 31 -4.58 32.26 21.72
N PHE A 32 -5.58 32.53 20.87
CA PHE A 32 -6.88 31.88 20.92
C PHE A 32 -6.88 30.78 19.85
N GLU A 33 -6.93 29.53 20.28
CA GLU A 33 -6.95 28.38 19.39
C GLU A 33 -8.38 27.87 19.23
N MET A 34 -8.83 27.73 17.98
CA MET A 34 -10.07 27.04 17.65
C MET A 34 -9.72 25.72 16.97
N GLY A 35 -10.20 24.61 17.53
CA GLY A 35 -10.04 23.28 16.96
C GLY A 35 -11.36 22.52 17.03
N GLY A 36 -11.50 21.56 16.12
CA GLY A 36 -12.62 20.62 16.09
C GLY A 36 -12.23 19.38 15.30
N GLN A 37 -12.92 18.26 15.54
CA GLN A 37 -12.74 17.04 14.77
C GLN A 37 -13.68 17.06 13.56
N LEU A 38 -13.12 17.07 12.35
CA LEU A 38 -13.88 16.85 11.12
C LEU A 38 -13.84 15.36 10.80
N THR A 39 -14.97 14.68 10.95
CA THR A 39 -15.11 13.26 10.61
C THR A 39 -15.66 13.15 9.18
N PRO A 40 -14.96 12.48 8.25
CA PRO A 40 -15.50 12.20 6.92
C PRO A 40 -16.80 11.36 7.03
N PRO A 41 -17.73 11.47 6.07
CA PRO A 41 -18.86 10.55 6.02
C PRO A 41 -18.35 9.10 5.93
N SER A 42 -19.04 8.17 6.60
CA SER A 42 -18.76 6.74 6.44
C SER A 42 -18.92 6.36 4.97
N GLN A 43 -17.89 5.74 4.38
CA GLN A 43 -17.99 5.17 3.03
C GLN A 43 -18.92 3.96 3.08
N THR A 44 -20.22 4.21 3.02
CA THR A 44 -21.23 3.16 2.85
C THR A 44 -21.05 2.57 1.45
N GLY A 45 -20.68 1.30 1.38
CA GLY A 45 -20.61 0.54 0.10
C GLY A 45 -19.21 0.27 -0.47
N ASN A 46 -18.13 0.76 0.12
CA ASN A 46 -16.77 0.34 -0.28
C ASN A 46 -16.48 -1.07 0.26
N PRO A 47 -16.23 -2.08 -0.59
CA PRO A 47 -16.00 -3.45 -0.15
C PRO A 47 -14.58 -3.70 0.36
N TRP A 48 -13.68 -2.71 0.31
CA TRP A 48 -12.25 -2.87 0.57
C TRP A 48 -11.86 -2.46 1.99
N SER A 49 -11.06 -3.31 2.63
CA SER A 49 -10.24 -2.99 3.80
C SER A 49 -8.79 -2.78 3.36
N VAL A 50 -8.17 -1.71 3.85
CA VAL A 50 -6.79 -1.34 3.52
C VAL A 50 -5.97 -1.28 4.81
N ALA A 51 -4.76 -1.85 4.77
CA ALA A 51 -3.81 -1.82 5.88
C ALA A 51 -2.40 -1.50 5.39
N VAL A 52 -1.67 -0.69 6.15
CA VAL A 52 -0.23 -0.46 5.96
C VAL A 52 0.55 -1.32 6.94
N GLY A 53 1.74 -1.77 6.51
CA GLY A 53 2.62 -2.56 7.37
C GLY A 53 3.10 -1.77 8.58
N ASN A 54 3.58 -2.51 9.59
CA ASN A 54 4.13 -1.91 10.80
C ASN A 54 5.42 -1.14 10.52
N ASN A 55 5.75 -0.18 11.38
CA ASN A 55 7.04 0.49 11.34
C ASN A 55 8.18 -0.53 11.53
N VAL A 56 9.18 -0.46 10.67
CA VAL A 56 10.41 -1.25 10.77
C VAL A 56 11.48 -0.37 11.43
N THR A 57 12.04 -0.84 12.55
CA THR A 57 12.97 -0.04 13.38
C THR A 57 14.30 -0.74 13.65
N ASP A 58 14.53 -1.90 13.03
CA ASP A 58 15.67 -2.79 13.27
C ASP A 58 16.60 -2.92 12.05
N LEU A 59 16.59 -1.93 11.16
CA LEU A 59 17.48 -1.84 9.99
C LEU A 59 18.78 -1.09 10.33
N ASP A 60 19.49 -1.60 11.33
CA ASP A 60 20.76 -1.03 11.80
C ASP A 60 21.95 -1.49 10.96
N ALA A 61 22.94 -0.61 10.79
CA ALA A 61 24.23 -0.94 10.15
C ALA A 61 25.39 -0.20 10.80
N THR A 62 26.53 -0.87 10.90
CA THR A 62 27.80 -0.26 11.35
C THR A 62 28.61 0.15 10.12
N LEU A 63 29.19 1.35 10.16
CA LEU A 63 29.91 1.94 9.05
C LEU A 63 31.39 2.14 9.40
N GLU A 64 32.26 1.91 8.41
CA GLU A 64 33.66 2.33 8.48
C GLU A 64 33.80 3.84 8.24
N ALA A 65 34.91 4.41 8.74
CA ALA A 65 35.20 5.82 8.55
C ALA A 65 35.28 6.16 7.06
N GLY A 66 34.48 7.14 6.62
CA GLY A 66 34.42 7.54 5.20
C GLY A 66 33.47 6.72 4.33
N GLN A 67 32.89 5.62 4.84
CA GLN A 67 31.92 4.80 4.11
C GLN A 67 30.64 5.60 3.79
N LYS A 68 30.16 5.46 2.56
CA LYS A 68 28.93 6.11 2.07
C LYS A 68 27.90 5.14 1.53
N ASP A 69 28.33 3.98 1.05
CA ASP A 69 27.45 2.93 0.56
C ASP A 69 27.21 1.92 1.68
N VAL A 70 25.94 1.68 1.99
CA VAL A 70 25.47 0.81 3.06
C VAL A 70 24.54 -0.23 2.45
N THR A 71 24.74 -1.49 2.80
CA THR A 71 23.86 -2.58 2.38
C THR A 71 23.32 -3.27 3.63
N ILE A 72 22.00 -3.32 3.74
CA ILE A 72 21.27 -3.98 4.81
C ILE A 72 20.52 -5.15 4.20
N ASN A 73 20.72 -6.36 4.73
CA ASN A 73 20.04 -7.55 4.25
C ASN A 73 18.71 -7.73 5.00
N VAL A 74 17.63 -7.89 4.25
CA VAL A 74 16.29 -8.12 4.78
C VAL A 74 16.17 -9.59 5.16
N THR A 75 16.08 -9.90 6.45
CA THR A 75 16.04 -11.29 6.95
C THR A 75 14.62 -11.85 7.00
N SER A 76 13.62 -10.98 7.20
CA SER A 76 12.19 -11.32 7.20
C SER A 76 11.44 -10.36 6.27
N PRO A 77 10.35 -10.80 5.61
CA PRO A 77 9.57 -9.91 4.75
C PRO A 77 9.11 -8.64 5.49
N ILE A 78 9.23 -7.50 4.83
CA ILE A 78 8.72 -6.21 5.32
C ILE A 78 7.42 -5.92 4.59
N SER A 79 6.29 -6.03 5.30
CA SER A 79 4.97 -5.68 4.76
C SER A 79 4.87 -4.17 4.50
N ILE A 80 4.29 -3.78 3.36
CA ILE A 80 4.09 -2.37 2.99
C ILE A 80 2.61 -2.02 2.92
N LEU A 81 1.84 -2.67 2.06
CA LEU A 81 0.41 -2.37 1.83
C LEU A 81 -0.35 -3.66 1.56
N GLY A 82 -1.47 -3.85 2.24
CA GLY A 82 -2.46 -4.89 2.01
C GLY A 82 -3.83 -4.28 1.69
N ILE A 83 -4.52 -4.85 0.71
CA ILE A 83 -5.90 -4.52 0.34
C ILE A 83 -6.64 -5.84 0.19
N ARG A 84 -7.79 -5.98 0.86
CA ARG A 84 -8.62 -7.20 0.83
C ARG A 84 -10.10 -6.85 1.01
N PRO A 85 -11.04 -7.76 0.79
CA PRO A 85 -12.44 -7.50 1.06
C PRO A 85 -12.67 -7.29 2.57
N THR A 86 -13.67 -6.52 2.95
CA THR A 86 -14.00 -6.32 4.38
C THR A 86 -14.61 -7.58 5.01
N GLU A 87 -15.35 -8.36 4.23
CA GLU A 87 -16.01 -9.59 4.66
C GLU A 87 -15.50 -10.79 3.87
N HIS A 88 -15.50 -12.00 4.46
CA HIS A 88 -15.21 -13.24 3.74
C HIS A 88 -16.39 -13.62 2.82
N LYS A 89 -16.59 -12.82 1.78
CA LYS A 89 -17.69 -12.90 0.83
C LYS A 89 -17.33 -12.17 -0.46
N MET A 90 -17.79 -12.68 -1.60
CA MET A 90 -17.74 -11.92 -2.84
C MET A 90 -18.71 -10.71 -2.78
N PHE A 91 -18.25 -9.56 -3.24
CA PHE A 91 -19.04 -8.33 -3.36
C PHE A 91 -19.58 -8.17 -4.79
N ALA A 92 -20.73 -7.51 -4.95
CA ALA A 92 -21.25 -7.19 -6.27
C ALA A 92 -20.36 -6.16 -6.98
N GLY A 93 -20.14 -6.34 -8.28
CA GLY A 93 -19.48 -5.32 -9.10
C GLY A 93 -20.27 -4.01 -9.07
N GLN A 94 -19.56 -2.89 -8.98
CA GLN A 94 -20.14 -1.55 -8.98
C GLN A 94 -19.10 -0.51 -9.40
N ALA A 95 -19.54 0.63 -9.94
CA ALA A 95 -18.63 1.73 -10.24
C ALA A 95 -18.11 2.40 -8.97
N GLY A 96 -16.90 2.98 -9.01
CA GLY A 96 -16.36 3.77 -7.90
C GLY A 96 -15.62 2.98 -6.84
N ILE A 97 -15.38 1.68 -7.06
CA ILE A 97 -14.65 0.81 -6.11
C ILE A 97 -13.34 0.28 -6.68
N THR A 98 -12.90 0.68 -7.87
CA THR A 98 -11.69 0.14 -8.50
C THR A 98 -10.44 0.70 -7.81
N PRO A 99 -9.65 -0.08 -7.04
CA PRO A 99 -8.54 0.47 -6.28
C PRO A 99 -7.43 1.01 -7.19
N GLN A 100 -6.93 2.21 -6.88
CA GLN A 100 -5.78 2.84 -7.51
C GLN A 100 -4.75 3.15 -6.42
N ILE A 101 -3.50 2.75 -6.64
CA ILE A 101 -2.42 2.86 -5.66
C ILE A 101 -1.43 3.92 -6.15
N SER A 102 -0.99 4.78 -5.25
CA SER A 102 0.10 5.72 -5.50
C SER A 102 1.15 5.61 -4.40
N TYR A 103 2.39 5.45 -4.83
CA TYR A 103 3.59 5.53 -4.00
C TYR A 103 4.33 6.87 -4.14
N ASP A 104 3.62 7.91 -4.62
CA ASP A 104 4.16 9.25 -4.88
C ASP A 104 5.43 9.26 -5.76
N GLY A 105 5.47 8.34 -6.73
CA GLY A 105 6.62 8.17 -7.64
C GLY A 105 7.83 7.46 -7.05
N ALA A 106 7.77 6.99 -5.79
CA ALA A 106 8.87 6.24 -5.18
C ALA A 106 9.08 4.85 -5.81
N VAL A 107 8.01 4.25 -6.37
CA VAL A 107 8.06 2.99 -7.12
C VAL A 107 8.07 3.28 -8.61
N ASP A 108 9.06 2.75 -9.32
CA ASP A 108 9.14 2.86 -10.78
C ASP A 108 8.31 1.77 -11.45
N LEU A 109 7.11 2.14 -11.92
CA LEU A 109 6.16 1.21 -12.52
C LEU A 109 6.63 0.60 -13.85
N ASP A 110 7.63 1.18 -14.50
CA ASP A 110 8.18 0.67 -15.77
C ASP A 110 9.27 -0.39 -15.55
N THR A 111 9.72 -0.57 -14.30
CA THR A 111 10.73 -1.58 -13.93
C THR A 111 10.15 -2.90 -13.44
N PHE A 112 8.82 -3.04 -13.45
CA PHE A 112 8.17 -4.26 -13.01
C PHE A 112 8.61 -5.46 -13.84
N VAL A 113 9.15 -6.47 -13.18
CA VAL A 113 9.46 -7.79 -13.73
C VAL A 113 9.08 -8.83 -12.69
N ASN A 114 8.25 -9.81 -13.08
CA ASN A 114 7.77 -10.88 -12.20
C ASN A 114 7.26 -10.37 -10.83
N GLY A 115 6.39 -9.35 -10.85
CA GLY A 115 5.80 -8.75 -9.65
C GLY A 115 6.77 -7.97 -8.77
N SER A 116 7.92 -7.53 -9.29
CA SER A 116 8.88 -6.70 -8.53
C SER A 116 9.34 -5.48 -9.31
N ALA A 117 9.44 -4.33 -8.66
CA ALA A 117 9.85 -3.05 -9.24
C ALA A 117 10.89 -2.34 -8.36
N ASP A 118 11.61 -1.38 -8.94
CA ASP A 118 12.52 -0.51 -8.20
C ASP A 118 11.77 0.44 -7.27
N LEU A 119 12.25 0.53 -6.03
CA LEU A 119 11.78 1.45 -4.99
C LEU A 119 12.94 2.36 -4.59
N THR A 120 12.73 3.67 -4.70
CA THR A 120 13.69 4.70 -4.29
C THR A 120 13.07 5.63 -3.24
N LEU A 121 13.75 5.81 -2.12
CA LEU A 121 13.32 6.67 -1.02
C LEU A 121 14.42 7.64 -0.60
N SER A 122 14.02 8.82 -0.12
CA SER A 122 14.95 9.72 0.56
C SER A 122 15.24 9.21 1.97
N VAL A 123 16.53 9.15 2.33
CA VAL A 123 16.97 8.84 3.69
C VAL A 123 17.17 10.15 4.43
N LYS A 124 16.53 10.29 5.59
CA LYS A 124 16.57 11.51 6.41
C LYS A 124 17.11 11.23 7.80
N SER A 125 17.76 12.23 8.40
CA SER A 125 17.97 12.32 9.85
C SER A 125 17.22 13.54 10.35
N GLY A 126 16.16 13.33 11.14
CA GLY A 126 15.19 14.39 11.44
C GLY A 126 14.58 14.96 10.16
N SER A 127 14.71 16.27 9.94
CA SER A 127 14.23 16.95 8.73
C SER A 127 15.24 16.95 7.57
N GLN A 128 16.50 16.60 7.81
CA GLN A 128 17.58 16.70 6.83
C GLN A 128 17.68 15.44 5.99
N THR A 129 17.67 15.57 4.66
CA THR A 129 18.03 14.46 3.75
C THR A 129 19.53 14.21 3.80
N ILE A 130 19.92 12.96 4.06
CA ILE A 130 21.32 12.53 4.21
C ILE A 130 21.74 11.49 3.16
N GLY A 131 20.80 11.01 2.33
CA GLY A 131 21.10 10.04 1.29
C GLY A 131 19.86 9.53 0.58
N THR A 132 20.05 8.43 -0.15
CA THR A 132 19.01 7.76 -0.93
C THR A 132 19.04 6.27 -0.64
N LEU A 133 17.86 5.69 -0.42
CA LEU A 133 17.63 4.26 -0.28
C LEU A 133 17.12 3.73 -1.61
N THR A 134 17.67 2.61 -2.06
CA THR A 134 17.21 1.86 -3.22
C THR A 134 17.03 0.40 -2.86
N THR A 135 15.92 -0.19 -3.28
CA THR A 135 15.63 -1.62 -3.12
C THR A 135 14.60 -2.06 -4.18
N LYS A 136 14.13 -3.30 -4.09
CA LYS A 136 13.00 -3.78 -4.88
C LYS A 136 11.76 -3.89 -3.99
N ILE A 137 10.65 -3.33 -4.43
CA ILE A 137 9.34 -3.67 -3.90
C ILE A 137 8.81 -4.87 -4.68
N SER A 138 8.27 -5.87 -3.99
CA SER A 138 7.50 -6.95 -4.60
C SER A 138 6.02 -6.73 -4.31
N SER A 139 5.16 -7.11 -5.24
CA SER A 139 3.72 -7.00 -5.10
C SER A 139 2.99 -8.08 -5.90
N SER A 140 1.74 -8.29 -5.51
CA SER A 140 0.82 -9.21 -6.16
C SER A 140 -0.60 -8.66 -6.05
N GLY A 141 -1.35 -8.78 -7.12
CA GLY A 141 -2.79 -8.50 -7.15
C GLY A 141 -3.53 -9.71 -7.70
N ILE A 142 -4.64 -10.07 -7.08
CA ILE A 142 -5.49 -11.19 -7.49
C ILE A 142 -6.94 -10.71 -7.58
N LYS A 143 -7.65 -11.22 -8.57
CA LYS A 143 -9.10 -11.06 -8.72
C LYS A 143 -9.72 -12.43 -8.85
N SER A 144 -10.79 -12.66 -8.10
CA SER A 144 -11.73 -13.75 -8.33
C SER A 144 -13.05 -13.16 -8.78
N TRP A 145 -13.72 -13.85 -9.70
CA TRP A 145 -15.07 -13.50 -10.09
C TRP A 145 -15.97 -14.72 -10.07
N SER A 146 -17.26 -14.47 -10.00
CA SER A 146 -18.29 -15.47 -10.21
C SER A 146 -19.53 -14.84 -10.86
N ALA A 147 -20.17 -15.55 -11.78
CA ALA A 147 -21.42 -15.14 -12.42
C ALA A 147 -22.31 -16.36 -12.68
N ASP A 148 -23.63 -16.17 -12.65
CA ASP A 148 -24.61 -17.13 -13.14
C ASP A 148 -24.93 -16.80 -14.60
N GLU A 149 -24.48 -17.65 -15.52
CA GLU A 149 -24.66 -17.45 -16.97
C GLU A 149 -25.86 -18.24 -17.54
N GLY A 150 -26.75 -18.74 -16.67
CA GLY A 150 -27.98 -19.44 -17.07
C GLY A 150 -27.83 -20.93 -17.35
N TYR A 151 -26.60 -21.45 -17.38
CA TYR A 151 -26.30 -22.89 -17.42
C TYR A 151 -25.55 -23.38 -16.17
N GLY A 152 -25.26 -22.49 -15.22
CA GLY A 152 -24.49 -22.76 -14.02
C GLY A 152 -23.76 -21.52 -13.52
N VAL A 153 -23.14 -21.65 -12.35
CA VAL A 153 -22.25 -20.63 -11.80
C VAL A 153 -20.85 -20.91 -12.31
N GLU A 154 -20.25 -19.94 -13.00
CA GLU A 154 -18.85 -19.98 -13.46
C GLU A 154 -18.03 -18.96 -12.66
N GLY A 155 -16.71 -19.15 -12.63
CA GLY A 155 -15.80 -18.14 -12.11
C GLY A 155 -14.41 -18.65 -11.74
N VAL A 156 -13.39 -17.82 -12.00
CA VAL A 156 -11.98 -18.15 -11.73
C VAL A 156 -11.28 -17.06 -10.94
N SER A 157 -10.18 -17.44 -10.29
CA SER A 157 -9.17 -16.55 -9.72
C SER A 157 -8.06 -16.30 -10.73
N SER A 158 -7.62 -15.05 -10.86
CA SER A 158 -6.61 -14.62 -11.82
C SER A 158 -5.61 -13.68 -11.16
N SER A 159 -4.32 -13.89 -11.40
CA SER A 159 -3.31 -12.87 -11.15
C SER A 159 -3.55 -11.62 -12.02
N MET A 160 -3.30 -10.44 -11.47
CA MET A 160 -3.74 -9.18 -12.05
C MET A 160 -2.57 -8.30 -12.50
N TYR A 161 -2.66 -7.82 -13.74
CA TYR A 161 -1.88 -6.68 -14.23
C TYR A 161 -2.78 -5.45 -14.39
N ALA A 162 -2.16 -4.27 -14.54
CA ALA A 162 -2.88 -3.01 -14.73
C ALA A 162 -2.11 -2.09 -15.71
N SER A 163 -2.48 -2.16 -16.98
CA SER A 163 -1.92 -1.43 -18.11
C SER A 163 -2.10 0.08 -18.02
N LYS A 164 -3.17 0.56 -17.36
CA LYS A 164 -3.51 1.99 -17.28
C LYS A 164 -4.36 2.33 -16.05
N ALA A 165 -4.40 3.61 -15.72
CA ALA A 165 -5.28 4.15 -14.68
C ALA A 165 -6.75 3.79 -14.95
N GLY A 166 -7.47 3.47 -13.87
CA GLY A 166 -8.83 2.93 -13.90
C GLY A 166 -8.90 1.41 -13.91
N MET A 167 -7.77 0.71 -14.06
CA MET A 167 -7.68 -0.74 -13.88
C MET A 167 -7.33 -1.07 -12.43
N ALA A 168 -7.83 -2.18 -11.93
CA ALA A 168 -7.68 -2.58 -10.54
C ALA A 168 -6.21 -2.71 -10.15
N PHE A 169 -5.87 -2.12 -9.01
CA PHE A 169 -4.51 -2.10 -8.46
C PHE A 169 -3.48 -1.37 -9.33
N TYR A 170 -3.92 -0.54 -10.28
CA TYR A 170 -3.02 0.32 -11.04
C TYR A 170 -2.13 1.16 -10.10
N GLY A 171 -0.84 1.19 -10.42
CA GLY A 171 0.21 1.80 -9.58
C GLY A 171 0.76 0.87 -8.49
N GLY A 172 0.19 -0.31 -8.30
CA GLY A 172 0.70 -1.36 -7.42
C GLY A 172 1.20 -2.62 -8.14
N VAL A 173 0.68 -2.93 -9.33
CA VAL A 173 1.08 -4.11 -10.13
C VAL A 173 1.72 -3.72 -11.46
N GLY A 174 2.33 -4.69 -12.14
CA GLY A 174 2.95 -4.50 -13.46
C GLY A 174 1.94 -4.09 -14.54
N LYS A 175 2.42 -3.37 -15.56
CA LYS A 175 1.58 -2.84 -16.66
C LYS A 175 1.21 -3.85 -17.74
N SER A 176 1.69 -5.09 -17.65
CA SER A 176 1.41 -6.17 -18.59
C SER A 176 1.55 -7.53 -17.91
N GLU A 177 0.97 -8.56 -18.51
CA GLU A 177 1.05 -9.96 -18.06
C GLU A 177 2.48 -10.47 -17.81
N ASN A 178 3.48 -10.02 -18.57
CA ASN A 178 4.89 -10.45 -18.39
C ASN A 178 5.58 -9.78 -17.19
N ASN A 179 4.94 -8.78 -16.58
CA ASN A 179 5.51 -7.97 -15.52
C ASN A 179 4.95 -8.34 -14.13
N ILE A 180 4.08 -9.35 -14.07
CA ILE A 180 3.46 -9.87 -12.84
C ILE A 180 3.90 -11.31 -12.57
N VAL A 181 3.59 -11.83 -11.38
CA VAL A 181 3.63 -13.28 -11.12
C VAL A 181 2.45 -13.90 -11.84
N GLN A 182 2.69 -14.65 -12.92
CA GLN A 182 1.63 -15.11 -13.83
C GLN A 182 0.78 -16.24 -13.25
N ASP A 183 1.40 -17.15 -12.49
CA ASP A 183 0.66 -18.21 -11.82
C ASP A 183 -0.15 -17.64 -10.65
N THR A 184 -1.46 -17.89 -10.67
CA THR A 184 -2.38 -17.33 -9.68
C THR A 184 -2.12 -17.87 -8.27
N GLN A 185 -1.68 -19.14 -8.13
CA GLN A 185 -1.37 -19.69 -6.82
C GLN A 185 -0.08 -19.08 -6.28
N GLU A 186 0.97 -18.98 -7.10
CA GLU A 186 2.21 -18.30 -6.72
C GLU A 186 1.98 -16.83 -6.36
N ALA A 187 1.07 -16.15 -7.09
CA ALA A 187 0.67 -14.78 -6.80
C ALA A 187 -0.03 -14.67 -5.43
N LEU A 188 -0.91 -15.63 -5.09
CA LEU A 188 -1.58 -15.70 -3.79
C LEU A 188 -0.58 -15.97 -2.66
N ASP A 189 0.31 -16.95 -2.84
CA ASP A 189 1.35 -17.32 -1.87
C ASP A 189 2.31 -16.15 -1.63
N LEU A 190 2.68 -15.42 -2.70
CA LEU A 190 3.46 -14.19 -2.59
C LEU A 190 2.69 -13.14 -1.77
N ALA A 191 1.40 -12.95 -2.02
CA ALA A 191 0.61 -11.96 -1.32
C ALA A 191 0.55 -12.26 0.20
N SER A 192 0.25 -13.50 0.57
CA SER A 192 0.20 -13.93 1.98
C SER A 192 1.57 -13.89 2.66
N THR A 193 2.66 -14.11 1.90
CA THR A 193 4.03 -13.94 2.39
C THR A 193 4.38 -12.47 2.65
N LEU A 194 4.00 -11.58 1.73
CA LEU A 194 4.30 -10.15 1.84
C LEU A 194 3.46 -9.47 2.91
N PHE A 195 2.19 -9.88 3.06
CA PHE A 195 1.26 -9.30 4.01
C PHE A 195 0.42 -10.42 4.66
N PRO A 196 0.89 -10.98 5.79
CA PRO A 196 0.18 -12.04 6.48
C PRO A 196 -1.27 -11.67 6.80
N GLY A 197 -2.18 -12.56 6.45
CA GLY A 197 -3.62 -12.40 6.64
C GLY A 197 -4.33 -11.66 5.51
N VAL A 198 -3.64 -11.13 4.48
CA VAL A 198 -4.32 -10.42 3.37
C VAL A 198 -5.39 -11.27 2.66
N ASP A 199 -5.26 -12.59 2.71
CA ASP A 199 -6.14 -13.60 2.12
C ASP A 199 -7.31 -14.05 3.02
N GLU A 200 -7.36 -13.66 4.30
CA GLU A 200 -8.39 -14.14 5.26
C GLU A 200 -9.83 -13.92 4.79
N THR A 201 -10.09 -12.82 4.08
CA THR A 201 -11.42 -12.45 3.57
C THR A 201 -11.55 -12.64 2.06
N PHE A 202 -10.50 -13.16 1.41
CA PHE A 202 -10.54 -13.47 -0.01
C PHE A 202 -11.39 -14.72 -0.26
N VAL A 203 -12.18 -14.69 -1.32
CA VAL A 203 -13.03 -15.80 -1.74
C VAL A 203 -12.63 -16.20 -3.16
N PRO A 204 -12.04 -17.39 -3.35
CA PRO A 204 -11.61 -17.84 -4.67
C PRO A 204 -12.79 -18.09 -5.62
N GLY A 205 -12.53 -18.06 -6.93
CA GLY A 205 -13.52 -18.44 -7.93
C GLY A 205 -13.88 -19.93 -7.83
N PRO A 206 -15.15 -20.31 -8.11
CA PRO A 206 -15.63 -21.69 -7.96
C PRO A 206 -14.90 -22.71 -8.84
N ASP A 207 -14.36 -22.28 -9.99
CA ASP A 207 -13.65 -23.15 -10.94
C ASP A 207 -12.12 -23.16 -10.72
N GLY A 208 -11.66 -22.55 -9.63
CA GLY A 208 -10.25 -22.51 -9.25
C GLY A 208 -9.47 -21.39 -9.95
N ASN A 209 -8.25 -21.69 -10.40
CA ASN A 209 -7.32 -20.71 -10.95
C ASN A 209 -7.41 -20.65 -12.48
N GLY A 210 -7.64 -19.46 -13.01
CA GLY A 210 -7.53 -19.13 -14.43
C GLY A 210 -6.17 -18.50 -14.75
N ALA A 211 -6.04 -18.06 -16.01
CA ALA A 211 -4.91 -17.26 -16.45
C ALA A 211 -4.89 -15.86 -15.78
N TYR A 212 -3.87 -15.08 -16.07
CA TYR A 212 -3.80 -13.66 -15.68
C TYR A 212 -4.91 -12.83 -16.35
N ASP A 213 -5.25 -11.70 -15.75
CA ASP A 213 -6.29 -10.80 -16.26
C ASP A 213 -6.05 -9.33 -15.88
N GLU A 214 -6.86 -8.45 -16.45
CA GLU A 214 -7.01 -7.04 -16.07
C GLU A 214 -8.51 -6.75 -15.90
N ASN A 215 -8.89 -5.98 -14.88
CA ASN A 215 -10.29 -5.80 -14.51
C ASN A 215 -10.54 -4.49 -13.76
N THR A 216 -11.81 -4.11 -13.67
CA THR A 216 -12.30 -2.88 -13.06
C THR A 216 -13.16 -3.13 -11.82
N PHE A 217 -13.62 -4.36 -11.56
CA PHE A 217 -14.58 -4.69 -10.50
C PHE A 217 -15.94 -3.97 -10.63
N ASP A 218 -16.32 -3.52 -11.82
CA ASP A 218 -17.49 -2.65 -12.04
C ASP A 218 -18.68 -3.31 -12.74
N ARG A 219 -18.57 -4.59 -13.14
CA ARG A 219 -19.66 -5.27 -13.84
C ARG A 219 -20.74 -5.74 -12.86
N ASN A 220 -21.90 -5.09 -12.89
CA ASN A 220 -23.00 -5.32 -11.95
C ASN A 220 -23.59 -6.75 -11.97
N ASN A 221 -23.38 -7.53 -13.03
CA ASN A 221 -23.85 -8.92 -13.12
C ASN A 221 -22.80 -9.96 -12.65
N TYR A 222 -21.66 -9.49 -12.15
CA TYR A 222 -20.59 -10.33 -11.60
C TYR A 222 -20.47 -10.08 -10.09
N SER A 223 -20.15 -11.14 -9.36
CA SER A 223 -19.64 -11.06 -8.00
C SER A 223 -18.12 -11.18 -8.04
N TYR A 224 -17.44 -10.43 -7.18
CA TYR A 224 -15.99 -10.34 -7.17
C TYR A 224 -15.42 -10.56 -5.77
N SER A 225 -14.23 -11.11 -5.73
CA SER A 225 -13.29 -10.96 -4.61
C SER A 225 -11.97 -10.50 -5.21
N GLY A 226 -11.12 -9.89 -4.40
CA GLY A 226 -9.80 -9.53 -4.86
C GLY A 226 -8.90 -9.23 -3.68
N LEU A 227 -7.61 -9.24 -3.91
CA LEU A 227 -6.66 -8.79 -2.92
C LEU A 227 -5.44 -8.20 -3.60
N TYR A 228 -4.73 -7.36 -2.86
CA TYR A 228 -3.42 -6.84 -3.23
C TYR A 228 -2.51 -6.85 -2.02
N ALA A 229 -1.26 -7.22 -2.22
CA ALA A 229 -0.22 -7.10 -1.22
C ALA A 229 1.08 -6.58 -1.83
N SER A 230 1.84 -5.84 -1.04
CA SER A 230 3.19 -5.41 -1.39
C SER A 230 4.09 -5.41 -0.17
N GLY A 231 5.39 -5.58 -0.42
CA GLY A 231 6.42 -5.60 0.61
C GLY A 231 7.81 -5.77 0.03
N ILE A 232 8.81 -5.84 0.91
CA ILE A 232 10.20 -6.21 0.56
C ILE A 232 10.39 -7.65 1.01
N LYS A 233 10.85 -8.53 0.11
CA LYS A 233 11.01 -9.96 0.39
C LYS A 233 12.22 -10.20 1.30
N SER A 234 12.15 -11.27 2.09
CA SER A 234 13.36 -11.83 2.72
C SER A 234 14.41 -12.18 1.67
N GLY A 235 15.68 -12.00 2.02
CA GLY A 235 16.83 -12.19 1.15
C GLY A 235 17.11 -11.02 0.19
N GLN A 236 16.25 -9.99 0.13
CA GLN A 236 16.55 -8.77 -0.61
C GLN A 236 17.49 -7.85 0.18
N SER A 237 18.15 -6.95 -0.55
CA SER A 237 19.01 -5.94 0.04
C SER A 237 18.37 -4.56 -0.05
N ILE A 238 18.52 -3.78 1.02
CA ILE A 238 18.27 -2.36 1.07
C ILE A 238 19.63 -1.67 0.94
N ASN A 239 19.79 -0.88 -0.11
CA ASN A 239 21.04 -0.15 -0.36
C ASN A 239 20.83 1.32 -0.06
N ILE A 240 21.62 1.88 0.85
CA ILE A 240 21.63 3.30 1.17
C ILE A 240 22.92 3.92 0.66
N LYS A 241 22.78 4.97 -0.15
CA LYS A 241 23.89 5.82 -0.58
C LYS A 241 23.81 7.15 0.15
N LEU A 242 24.71 7.36 1.10
CA LEU A 242 24.83 8.59 1.86
C LEU A 242 25.44 9.70 0.99
N SER A 243 24.92 10.92 1.12
CA SER A 243 25.48 12.10 0.45
C SER A 243 26.89 12.42 0.99
N ASN A 244 27.07 12.28 2.30
CA ASN A 244 28.33 12.50 3.01
C ASN A 244 28.58 11.35 3.98
N ALA A 245 29.86 11.09 4.27
CA ALA A 245 30.20 10.13 5.31
C ALA A 245 29.72 10.66 6.67
N LEU A 246 29.22 9.77 7.52
CA LEU A 246 28.76 10.13 8.85
C LEU A 246 29.97 10.24 9.81
N SER A 247 29.95 11.24 10.68
CA SER A 247 30.97 11.44 11.72
C SER A 247 30.54 10.93 13.09
N ASN A 248 29.23 10.70 13.29
CA ASN A 248 28.63 10.27 14.55
C ASN A 248 27.51 9.27 14.27
N ALA A 249 27.15 8.49 15.29
CA ALA A 249 25.94 7.66 15.26
C ALA A 249 24.73 8.52 14.88
N THR A 250 23.94 8.06 13.91
CA THR A 250 22.86 8.83 13.30
C THR A 250 21.63 7.96 13.15
N THR A 251 20.52 8.35 13.78
CA THR A 251 19.21 7.76 13.49
C THR A 251 18.73 8.26 12.14
N TRP A 252 18.23 7.34 11.32
CA TRP A 252 17.71 7.64 9.99
C TRP A 252 16.29 7.13 9.80
N THR A 253 15.56 7.75 8.88
CA THR A 253 14.23 7.33 8.45
C THR A 253 14.13 7.41 6.93
N ALA A 254 13.36 6.50 6.34
CA ALA A 254 12.93 6.58 4.95
C ALA A 254 11.43 6.32 4.92
N SER A 255 10.65 7.33 4.52
CA SER A 255 9.19 7.25 4.52
C SER A 255 8.68 7.04 3.11
N LEU A 256 7.89 5.98 2.90
CA LEU A 256 7.16 5.73 1.67
C LEU A 256 5.75 6.32 1.78
N PRO A 257 5.41 7.37 1.01
CA PRO A 257 4.04 7.85 0.94
C PRO A 257 3.18 6.80 0.24
N ILE A 258 1.99 6.53 0.78
CA ILE A 258 1.04 5.57 0.21
C ILE A 258 -0.32 6.23 0.16
N THR A 259 -0.98 6.17 -0.99
CA THR A 259 -2.37 6.59 -1.16
C THR A 259 -3.13 5.53 -1.92
N VAL A 260 -4.31 5.17 -1.41
CA VAL A 260 -5.29 4.33 -2.13
C VAL A 260 -6.51 5.18 -2.43
N THR A 261 -6.87 5.26 -3.71
CA THR A 261 -8.09 5.91 -4.19
C THR A 261 -8.94 4.93 -5.00
N TYR A 262 -10.16 5.33 -5.35
CA TYR A 262 -11.08 4.49 -6.10
C TYR A 262 -11.63 5.25 -7.30
N MET A 263 -11.79 4.54 -8.43
CA MET A 263 -12.33 5.07 -9.69
C MET A 263 -13.65 4.41 -10.07
#